data_AF-A0A1H0TTX7-F1
#
_entry.id   AF-A0A1H0TTX7-F1
#
_cell.length_a   1.000
_cell.length_b   1.000
_cell.length_c   1.000
_cell.angle_alpha   90.00
_cell.angle_beta   90.00
_cell.angle_gamma   90.00
#
_symmetry.space_group_name_H-M   'P 1'
#
loop_
_entity.id
_entity.type
_entity.pdbx_description
1 polymer ?
#
loop_
_entity_poly.entity_id
_entity_poly.type
_entity_poly.pdbx_seq_one_letter_code
_entity_poly.pdbx_strand_id
1 'polypeptide(L)'
;MITAFVIGPLVTVVSQAEYWHDHRTWGYVVNNAGLYTLQHKLPGVFAENPYPFSANGSIWTLPMETTGYLIVLAAGVLGALGRFRLALFPLLAAFLVLDGFGQARVGDNGDFGGFLSVPLAPLVAYMVPFVLGMIFFVHRESLPFKPRVALALLVLYLVVNFLPPVEPAARYVLPLAAGYGAVTWAHHWPRRLGGYDEWVYGSYGLYIWGMPLQQLVVLAGVRDPWLLMALAVPLSYVAGLLSWRLVEKPTQQLRRYLRPPAGSRPPAGPSTVGVGRIPQQRFRFSGDLRDNGVR
;
A
#
# COMPACT_ATOMS: atom_id res chain seq x y z
N MET A 1 -10.55 3.94 -12.61
CA MET A 1 -11.84 4.13 -13.30
C MET A 1 -12.28 5.59 -13.35
N ILE A 2 -12.31 6.31 -12.23
CA ILE A 2 -12.67 7.75 -12.24
C ILE A 2 -11.75 8.57 -13.17
N THR A 3 -10.48 8.19 -13.30
CA THR A 3 -9.56 8.77 -14.27
C THR A 3 -10.06 8.68 -15.73
N ALA A 4 -10.73 7.60 -16.10
CA ALA A 4 -11.25 7.39 -17.46
C ALA A 4 -12.66 7.98 -17.66
N PHE A 5 -13.52 7.91 -16.65
CA PHE A 5 -14.92 8.30 -16.81
C PHE A 5 -15.24 9.75 -16.40
N VAL A 6 -14.37 10.38 -15.61
CA VAL A 6 -14.60 11.74 -15.11
C VAL A 6 -13.44 12.65 -15.45
N ILE A 7 -12.23 12.32 -15.00
CA ILE A 7 -11.07 13.20 -15.21
C ILE A 7 -10.75 13.29 -16.70
N GLY A 8 -10.65 12.15 -17.39
CA GLY A 8 -10.26 12.08 -18.79
C GLY A 8 -11.10 12.97 -19.71
N PRO A 9 -12.44 12.82 -19.73
CA PRO A 9 -13.32 13.67 -20.53
C PRO A 9 -13.23 15.16 -20.19
N LEU A 10 -12.88 15.52 -18.95
CA LEU A 10 -12.76 16.92 -18.52
C LEU A 10 -11.45 17.58 -18.94
N VAL A 11 -10.38 16.80 -19.16
CA VAL A 11 -9.02 17.33 -19.33
C VAL A 11 -8.32 16.84 -20.59
N THR A 12 -8.97 16.02 -21.40
CA THR A 12 -8.39 15.51 -22.64
C THR A 12 -8.28 16.60 -23.69
N VAL A 13 -7.19 16.58 -24.46
CA VAL A 13 -6.98 17.48 -25.61
C VAL A 13 -7.65 17.01 -26.89
N VAL A 14 -8.18 15.77 -26.93
CA VAL A 14 -8.92 15.25 -28.08
C VAL A 14 -10.41 15.55 -27.97
N SER A 15 -11.14 15.47 -29.08
CA SER A 15 -12.59 15.68 -29.06
C SER A 15 -13.31 14.62 -28.21
N GLN A 16 -14.48 14.95 -27.64
CA GLN A 16 -15.27 13.98 -26.88
C GLN A 16 -15.62 12.73 -27.70
N ALA A 17 -16.00 12.92 -28.97
CA ALA A 17 -16.29 11.82 -29.87
C ALA A 17 -15.06 10.90 -30.03
N GLU A 18 -13.89 11.48 -30.29
CA GLU A 18 -12.64 10.72 -30.41
C GLU A 18 -12.30 9.98 -29.11
N TYR A 19 -12.40 10.65 -27.95
CA TYR A 19 -12.10 10.04 -26.66
C TYR A 19 -12.92 8.78 -26.38
N TRP A 20 -14.23 8.81 -26.65
CA TRP A 20 -15.14 7.69 -26.36
C TRP A 20 -15.13 6.60 -27.43
N HIS A 21 -14.80 6.94 -28.68
CA HIS A 21 -14.64 5.96 -29.76
C HIS A 21 -13.25 5.31 -29.78
N ASP A 22 -12.27 5.89 -29.10
CA ASP A 22 -10.93 5.31 -28.98
C ASP A 22 -10.93 4.05 -28.13
N HIS A 23 -10.50 2.93 -28.73
CA HIS A 23 -10.36 1.64 -28.07
C HIS A 23 -9.46 1.69 -26.83
N ARG A 24 -8.51 2.62 -26.75
CA ARG A 24 -7.61 2.79 -25.60
C ARG A 24 -8.33 3.30 -24.36
N THR A 25 -9.43 4.05 -24.50
CA THR A 25 -10.25 4.50 -23.36
C THR A 25 -10.90 3.31 -22.66
N TRP A 26 -11.52 2.42 -23.44
CA TRP A 26 -12.12 1.19 -22.94
C TRP A 26 -11.07 0.16 -22.51
N GLY A 27 -9.97 0.08 -23.26
CA GLY A 27 -8.78 -0.69 -22.90
C GLY A 27 -8.29 -0.32 -21.50
N TYR A 28 -8.16 0.98 -21.19
CA TYR A 28 -7.75 1.45 -19.86
C TYR A 28 -8.66 0.94 -18.74
N VAL A 29 -9.97 0.89 -18.98
CA VAL A 29 -10.95 0.41 -18.01
C VAL A 29 -10.79 -1.08 -17.76
N VAL A 30 -10.80 -1.88 -18.82
CA VAL A 30 -10.73 -3.35 -18.74
C VAL A 30 -9.39 -3.80 -18.18
N ASN A 31 -8.29 -3.26 -18.70
CA ASN A 31 -6.93 -3.60 -18.31
C ASN A 31 -6.65 -3.29 -16.83
N ASN A 32 -7.04 -2.11 -16.37
CA ASN A 32 -6.80 -1.72 -14.98
C ASN A 32 -7.77 -2.41 -14.01
N ALA A 33 -8.96 -2.83 -14.46
CA ALA A 33 -9.84 -3.69 -13.66
C ALA A 33 -9.25 -5.11 -13.52
N GLY A 34 -8.51 -5.59 -14.51
CA GLY A 34 -7.80 -6.87 -14.48
C GLY A 34 -6.51 -6.89 -13.64
N LEU A 35 -6.05 -5.73 -13.14
CA LEU A 35 -4.88 -5.50 -12.27
C LEU A 35 -3.49 -5.90 -12.82
N TYR A 36 -3.38 -6.92 -13.66
CA TYR A 36 -2.10 -7.48 -14.15
C TYR A 36 -1.71 -7.04 -15.58
N THR A 37 -2.59 -6.31 -16.27
CA THR A 37 -2.34 -5.76 -17.61
C THR A 37 -2.43 -4.24 -17.63
N LEU A 38 -1.92 -3.59 -16.58
CA LEU A 38 -2.12 -2.16 -16.33
C LEU A 38 -1.82 -1.29 -17.55
N GLN A 39 -2.74 -0.37 -17.83
CA GLN A 39 -2.58 0.67 -18.83
C GLN A 39 -2.49 2.01 -18.13
N HIS A 40 -1.40 2.74 -18.36
CA HIS A 40 -1.14 4.02 -17.70
C HIS A 40 -1.68 5.23 -18.45
N LYS A 41 -1.81 5.14 -19.78
CA LYS A 41 -2.21 6.26 -20.65
C LYS A 41 -3.69 6.20 -21.03
N LEU A 42 -4.30 7.37 -21.14
CA LEU A 42 -5.62 7.59 -21.73
C LEU A 42 -5.46 8.55 -22.93
N PRO A 43 -6.33 8.48 -23.95
CA PRO A 43 -6.25 9.37 -25.12
C PRO A 43 -6.32 10.84 -24.74
N GLY A 44 -5.27 11.60 -25.03
CA GLY A 44 -5.19 13.06 -24.82
C GLY A 44 -5.19 13.53 -23.35
N VAL A 45 -5.29 12.64 -22.37
CA VAL A 45 -5.39 13.00 -20.95
C VAL A 45 -4.01 13.38 -20.40
N PHE A 46 -3.89 14.61 -19.90
CA PHE A 46 -2.62 15.17 -19.38
C PHE A 46 -1.47 15.16 -20.40
N ALA A 47 -1.78 15.16 -21.69
CA ALA A 47 -0.77 15.08 -22.75
C ALA A 47 0.22 16.26 -22.74
N GLU A 48 -0.19 17.41 -22.21
CA GLU A 48 0.61 18.64 -22.13
C GLU A 48 1.28 18.86 -20.76
N ASN A 49 1.05 17.97 -19.79
CA ASN A 49 1.70 18.06 -18.49
C ASN A 49 3.18 17.62 -18.58
N PRO A 50 4.06 18.07 -17.66
CA PRO A 50 5.48 17.69 -17.65
C PRO A 50 5.72 16.18 -17.53
N TYR A 51 4.73 15.46 -16.99
CA TYR A 51 4.74 14.01 -16.89
C TYR A 51 3.52 13.43 -17.64
N PRO A 52 3.58 13.28 -18.97
CA PRO A 52 2.46 12.83 -19.80
C PRO A 52 2.37 11.29 -19.91
N PHE A 53 3.19 10.56 -19.15
CA PHE A 53 3.37 9.12 -19.32
C PHE A 53 2.32 8.28 -18.59
N SER A 54 1.60 8.88 -17.64
CA SER A 54 0.58 8.18 -16.87
C SER A 54 -0.49 9.12 -16.33
N ALA A 55 -1.76 8.73 -16.49
CA ALA A 55 -2.90 9.43 -15.91
C ALA A 55 -3.11 9.08 -14.43
N ASN A 56 -2.66 7.89 -14.02
CA ASN A 56 -2.56 7.49 -12.62
C ASN A 56 -1.37 6.56 -12.48
N GLY A 57 -0.26 7.07 -11.98
CA GLY A 57 0.96 6.30 -11.76
C GLY A 57 0.83 5.41 -10.53
N SER A 58 0.15 5.86 -9.48
CA SER A 58 -0.01 5.12 -8.21
C SER A 58 -0.58 3.71 -8.39
N ILE A 59 -1.20 3.36 -9.51
CA ILE A 59 -1.69 1.99 -9.74
C ILE A 59 -0.56 0.97 -10.00
N TRP A 60 0.68 1.41 -10.27
CA TRP A 60 1.77 0.53 -10.72
C TRP A 60 2.14 -0.57 -9.72
N THR A 61 1.96 -0.35 -8.41
CA THR A 61 2.28 -1.37 -7.40
C THR A 61 1.14 -2.35 -7.17
N LEU A 62 -0.08 -2.10 -7.66
CA LEU A 62 -1.25 -2.94 -7.37
C LEU A 62 -1.07 -4.42 -7.75
N PRO A 63 -0.54 -4.77 -8.93
CA PRO A 63 -0.25 -6.17 -9.24
C PRO A 63 0.81 -6.77 -8.32
N MET A 64 1.80 -6.00 -7.89
CA MET A 64 2.85 -6.47 -6.97
C MET A 64 2.29 -6.73 -5.57
N GLU A 65 1.47 -5.80 -5.07
CA GLU A 65 0.72 -5.91 -3.82
C GLU A 65 -0.21 -7.14 -3.84
N THR A 66 -1.00 -7.27 -4.90
CA THR A 66 -1.91 -8.41 -5.10
C THR A 66 -1.16 -9.73 -5.11
N THR A 67 -0.02 -9.79 -5.81
CA THR A 67 0.85 -10.97 -5.85
C THR A 67 1.36 -11.34 -4.46
N GLY A 68 1.82 -10.36 -3.67
CA GLY A 68 2.23 -10.59 -2.28
C GLY A 68 1.11 -11.19 -1.44
N TYR A 69 -0.11 -10.64 -1.54
CA TYR A 69 -1.27 -11.20 -0.82
C TYR A 69 -1.67 -12.59 -1.30
N LEU A 70 -1.59 -12.87 -2.60
CA LEU A 70 -1.86 -14.21 -3.14
C LEU A 70 -0.85 -15.24 -2.62
N ILE A 71 0.42 -14.87 -2.50
CA ILE A 71 1.46 -15.71 -1.88
C ILE A 71 1.11 -16.01 -0.42
N VAL A 72 0.74 -14.99 0.36
CA VAL A 72 0.34 -15.16 1.77
C VAL A 72 -0.92 -16.02 1.89
N LEU A 73 -1.91 -15.83 1.00
CA LEU A 73 -3.12 -16.64 0.94
C LEU A 73 -2.79 -18.11 0.65
N ALA A 74 -1.95 -18.37 -0.36
CA ALA A 74 -1.51 -19.73 -0.69
C ALA A 74 -0.78 -20.38 0.47
N ALA A 75 0.15 -19.66 1.13
CA ALA A 75 0.81 -20.13 2.34
C ALA A 75 -0.18 -20.44 3.48
N GLY A 76 -1.25 -19.66 3.59
CA GLY A 76 -2.35 -19.90 4.54
C GLY A 76 -3.13 -21.17 4.26
N VAL A 77 -3.56 -21.37 3.01
CA VAL A 77 -4.29 -22.56 2.57
C VAL A 77 -3.44 -23.83 2.72
N LEU A 78 -2.15 -23.73 2.46
CA LEU A 78 -1.19 -24.84 2.63
C LEU A 78 -0.76 -25.09 4.09
N GLY A 79 -1.26 -24.30 5.06
CA GLY A 79 -0.92 -24.46 6.48
C GLY A 79 0.52 -24.07 6.84
N ALA A 80 1.19 -23.30 5.99
CA ALA A 80 2.57 -22.88 6.18
C ALA A 80 2.71 -21.61 7.05
N LEU A 81 1.61 -20.86 7.28
CA LEU A 81 1.62 -19.63 8.08
C LEU A 81 2.12 -19.90 9.50
N GLY A 82 3.12 -19.14 9.93
CA GLY A 82 3.73 -19.24 11.26
C GLY A 82 4.66 -20.45 11.46
N ARG A 83 4.50 -21.53 10.69
CA ARG A 83 5.34 -22.74 10.80
C ARG A 83 6.78 -22.48 10.39
N PHE A 84 6.98 -21.64 9.37
CA PHE A 84 8.30 -21.30 8.83
C PHE A 84 8.67 -19.85 9.07
N ARG A 85 8.36 -19.30 10.26
CA ARG A 85 8.66 -17.91 10.60
C ARG A 85 10.13 -17.52 10.39
N LEU A 86 11.06 -18.44 10.69
CA LEU A 86 12.49 -18.20 10.51
C LEU A 86 12.91 -18.22 9.02
N ALA A 87 12.11 -18.83 8.14
CA ALA A 87 12.38 -18.83 6.70
C ALA A 87 12.16 -17.45 6.04
N LEU A 88 11.53 -16.49 6.76
CA LEU A 88 11.39 -15.12 6.26
C LEU A 88 12.75 -14.40 6.15
N PHE A 89 13.73 -14.72 7.00
CA PHE A 89 15.08 -14.14 6.93
C PHE A 89 15.86 -14.57 5.68
N PRO A 90 16.00 -15.88 5.36
CA PRO A 90 16.63 -16.28 4.10
C PRO A 90 15.81 -15.85 2.88
N LEU A 91 14.48 -15.77 2.98
CA LEU A 91 13.64 -15.22 1.90
C LEU A 91 13.93 -13.74 1.65
N LEU A 92 14.04 -12.93 2.72
CA LEU A 92 14.45 -11.53 2.62
C LEU A 92 15.85 -11.41 2.01
N ALA A 93 16.80 -12.23 2.46
CA ALA A 93 18.16 -12.25 1.92
C ALA A 93 18.17 -12.59 0.42
N ALA A 94 17.36 -13.57 0.00
CA ALA A 94 17.21 -13.93 -1.40
C ALA A 94 16.68 -12.76 -2.24
N PHE A 95 15.63 -12.07 -1.78
CA PHE A 95 15.11 -10.90 -2.49
C PHE A 95 16.12 -9.74 -2.53
N LEU A 96 16.86 -9.48 -1.45
CA LEU A 96 17.93 -8.45 -1.45
C LEU A 96 19.02 -8.76 -2.48
N VAL A 97 19.44 -10.03 -2.57
CA VAL A 97 20.44 -10.46 -3.56
C VAL A 97 19.90 -10.32 -4.97
N LEU A 98 18.68 -10.80 -5.24
CA LEU A 98 18.04 -10.69 -6.54
C LEU A 98 17.81 -9.23 -6.95
N ASP A 99 17.41 -8.37 -6.02
CA ASP A 99 17.22 -6.93 -6.24
C ASP A 99 18.55 -6.25 -6.64
N GLY A 100 19.64 -6.68 -6.00
CA GLY A 100 21.00 -6.25 -6.34
C GLY A 100 21.44 -6.65 -7.75
N PHE A 101 20.91 -7.73 -8.32
CA PHE A 101 21.16 -8.11 -9.72
C PHE A 101 20.18 -7.47 -10.69
N GLY A 102 18.91 -7.29 -10.30
CA GLY A 102 17.86 -6.77 -11.17
C GLY A 102 17.98 -5.28 -11.47
N GLN A 103 18.67 -4.52 -10.59
CA GLN A 103 19.04 -3.10 -10.79
C GLN A 103 17.87 -2.17 -11.21
N ALA A 104 16.63 -2.49 -10.83
CA ALA A 104 15.47 -1.65 -11.12
C ALA A 104 15.63 -0.25 -10.51
N ARG A 105 15.31 0.79 -11.29
CA ARG A 105 15.42 2.20 -10.90
C ARG A 105 14.18 2.97 -11.35
N VAL A 106 14.02 4.20 -10.85
CA VAL A 106 12.93 5.06 -11.31
C VAL A 106 13.05 5.29 -12.81
N GLY A 107 12.04 4.85 -13.57
CA GLY A 107 12.04 4.94 -15.03
C GLY A 107 12.74 3.80 -15.77
N ASP A 108 13.35 2.84 -15.04
CA ASP A 108 14.03 1.68 -15.60
C ASP A 108 13.55 0.39 -14.93
N ASN A 109 12.97 -0.50 -15.74
CA ASN A 109 12.41 -1.76 -15.29
C ASN A 109 13.48 -2.82 -14.98
N GLY A 110 14.76 -2.52 -15.21
CA GLY A 110 15.86 -3.42 -14.91
C GLY A 110 15.92 -4.65 -15.82
N ASP A 111 16.82 -5.57 -15.49
CA ASP A 111 17.30 -6.58 -16.44
C ASP A 111 16.48 -7.88 -16.47
N PHE A 112 15.49 -8.02 -15.59
CA PHE A 112 14.78 -9.29 -15.38
C PHE A 112 13.59 -9.53 -16.33
N GLY A 113 13.38 -8.69 -17.34
CA GLY A 113 12.20 -8.79 -18.20
C GLY A 113 10.89 -8.63 -17.41
N GLY A 114 9.81 -9.25 -17.88
CA GLY A 114 8.50 -9.12 -17.24
C GLY A 114 7.51 -10.21 -17.62
N PHE A 115 6.43 -10.31 -16.85
CA PHE A 115 5.28 -11.13 -17.16
C PHE A 115 4.05 -10.23 -17.27
N LEU A 116 3.35 -10.26 -18.40
CA LEU A 116 2.29 -9.30 -18.74
C LEU A 116 2.81 -7.85 -18.59
N SER A 117 2.11 -7.00 -17.83
CA SER A 117 2.55 -5.65 -17.51
C SER A 117 3.36 -5.56 -16.21
N VAL A 118 3.78 -6.69 -15.63
CA VAL A 118 4.49 -6.73 -14.34
C VAL A 118 5.99 -6.97 -14.60
N PRO A 119 6.83 -5.93 -14.47
CA PRO A 119 8.27 -6.09 -14.61
C PRO A 119 8.84 -6.85 -13.40
N LEU A 120 9.69 -7.83 -13.65
CA LEU A 120 10.15 -8.75 -12.60
C LEU A 120 11.12 -8.09 -11.62
N ALA A 121 12.02 -7.20 -12.07
CA ALA A 121 12.94 -6.54 -11.15
C ALA A 121 12.22 -5.58 -10.18
N PRO A 122 11.28 -4.71 -10.62
CA PRO A 122 10.38 -3.97 -9.73
C PRO A 122 9.55 -4.84 -8.78
N LEU A 123 9.06 -6.00 -9.24
CA LEU A 123 8.37 -6.95 -8.36
C LEU A 123 9.31 -7.46 -7.25
N VAL A 124 10.53 -7.87 -7.60
CA VAL A 124 11.57 -8.30 -6.64
C VAL A 124 11.89 -7.18 -5.65
N ALA A 125 12.10 -5.96 -6.14
CA ALA A 125 12.34 -4.78 -5.31
C ALA A 125 11.18 -4.54 -4.34
N TYR A 126 9.93 -4.69 -4.79
CA TYR A 126 8.74 -4.54 -3.96
C TYR A 126 8.58 -5.67 -2.92
N MET A 127 9.05 -6.89 -3.22
CA MET A 127 9.02 -7.99 -2.25
C MET A 127 9.93 -7.77 -1.04
N VAL A 128 10.97 -6.93 -1.14
CA VAL A 128 11.83 -6.57 0.00
C VAL A 128 11.05 -5.90 1.14
N PRO A 129 10.38 -4.74 0.95
CA PRO A 129 9.54 -4.15 1.99
C PRO A 129 8.38 -5.05 2.40
N PHE A 130 7.82 -5.84 1.49
CA PHE A 130 6.72 -6.76 1.80
C PHE A 130 7.13 -7.82 2.82
N VAL A 131 8.22 -8.55 2.55
CA VAL A 131 8.76 -9.57 3.47
C VAL A 131 9.26 -8.92 4.77
N LEU A 132 9.86 -7.74 4.70
CA LEU A 132 10.24 -6.99 5.89
C LEU A 132 9.04 -6.69 6.80
N GLY A 133 7.91 -6.27 6.22
CA GLY A 133 6.65 -6.08 6.93
C GLY A 133 6.15 -7.38 7.59
N MET A 134 6.28 -8.52 6.90
CA MET A 134 5.97 -9.84 7.48
C MET A 134 6.85 -10.15 8.69
N ILE A 135 8.15 -9.88 8.60
CA ILE A 135 9.10 -10.08 9.71
C ILE A 135 8.71 -9.20 10.90
N PHE A 136 8.41 -7.92 10.67
CA PHE A 136 7.93 -7.03 11.73
C PHE A 136 6.66 -7.55 12.39
N PHE A 137 5.70 -8.03 11.60
CA PHE A 137 4.46 -8.57 12.14
C PHE A 137 4.67 -9.85 12.96
N VAL A 138 5.48 -10.78 12.46
CA VAL A 138 5.74 -12.08 13.12
C VAL A 138 6.59 -11.92 14.38
N HIS A 139 7.54 -11.00 14.38
CA HIS A 139 8.44 -10.73 15.51
C HIS A 139 8.04 -9.49 16.33
N ARG A 140 6.80 -9.00 16.18
CA ARG A 140 6.31 -7.77 16.83
C ARG A 140 6.42 -7.77 18.36
N GLU A 141 6.40 -8.95 18.98
CA GLU A 141 6.52 -9.09 20.45
C GLU A 141 7.98 -9.02 20.90
N SER A 142 8.92 -9.39 20.03
CA SER A 142 10.36 -9.40 20.33
C SER A 142 11.06 -8.12 19.86
N LEU A 143 10.51 -7.42 18.86
CA LEU A 143 11.08 -6.18 18.33
C LEU A 143 10.64 -4.99 19.19
N PRO A 144 11.56 -4.34 19.92
CA PRO A 144 11.22 -3.17 20.69
C PRO A 144 11.12 -1.99 19.72
N PHE A 145 9.92 -1.63 19.26
CA PHE A 145 9.64 -0.46 18.41
C PHE A 145 9.91 0.86 19.17
N LYS A 146 11.20 1.19 19.33
CA LYS A 146 11.71 2.32 20.12
C LYS A 146 11.92 3.53 19.22
N PRO A 147 11.44 4.74 19.58
CA PRO A 147 11.65 5.96 18.79
C PRO A 147 13.11 6.28 18.49
N ARG A 148 14.02 5.96 19.42
CA ARG A 148 15.48 6.15 19.23
C ARG A 148 16.04 5.29 18.10
N VAL A 149 15.54 4.07 17.94
CA VAL A 149 15.97 3.17 16.85
C VAL A 149 15.39 3.67 15.51
N ALA A 150 14.15 4.14 15.50
CA ALA A 150 13.55 4.76 14.31
C ALA A 150 14.35 6.00 13.87
N LEU A 151 14.75 6.85 14.81
CA LEU A 151 15.60 8.01 14.53
C LEU A 151 16.99 7.60 14.03
N ALA A 152 17.61 6.58 14.63
CA ALA A 152 18.91 6.07 14.19
C ALA A 152 18.84 5.51 12.76
N LEU A 153 17.78 4.78 12.41
CA LEU A 153 17.55 4.27 11.06
C LEU A 153 17.27 5.40 10.06
N LEU A 154 16.56 6.45 10.46
CA LEU A 154 16.36 7.64 9.64
C LEU A 154 17.69 8.36 9.37
N VAL A 155 18.50 8.58 10.40
CA VAL A 155 19.83 9.19 10.24
C VAL A 155 20.71 8.30 9.35
N LEU A 156 20.70 6.99 9.55
CA LEU A 156 21.42 6.05 8.69
C LEU A 156 20.97 6.16 7.23
N TYR A 157 19.66 6.22 6.98
CA TYR A 157 19.14 6.44 5.63
C TYR A 157 19.66 7.75 5.03
N LEU A 158 19.58 8.87 5.76
CA LEU A 158 20.07 10.17 5.28
C LEU A 158 21.58 10.13 4.99
N VAL A 159 22.39 9.55 5.87
CA VAL A 159 23.85 9.42 5.65
C VAL A 159 24.12 8.59 4.41
N VAL A 160 23.48 7.43 4.27
CA VAL A 160 23.69 6.54 3.12
C VAL A 160 23.22 7.21 1.83
N ASN A 161 22.05 7.83 1.83
CA ASN A 161 21.46 8.49 0.66
C ASN A 161 22.29 9.68 0.12
N PHE A 162 23.01 10.40 0.99
CA PHE A 162 23.77 11.59 0.59
C PHE A 162 25.29 11.37 0.52
N LEU A 163 25.79 10.15 0.75
CA LEU A 163 27.22 9.82 0.69
C LEU A 163 27.51 8.92 -0.52
N PRO A 164 28.09 9.46 -1.62
CA PRO A 164 28.15 8.77 -2.91
C PRO A 164 28.74 7.35 -2.89
N PRO A 165 29.80 7.04 -2.11
CA PRO A 165 30.35 5.68 -2.05
C PRO A 165 29.37 4.61 -1.51
N VAL A 166 28.38 5.02 -0.73
CA VAL A 166 27.42 4.11 -0.08
C VAL A 166 25.97 4.32 -0.53
N GLU A 167 25.70 5.34 -1.35
CA GLU A 167 24.38 5.68 -1.88
C GLU A 167 23.59 4.48 -2.44
N PRO A 168 24.20 3.52 -3.16
CA PRO A 168 23.46 2.34 -3.64
C PRO A 168 22.81 1.51 -2.53
N ALA A 169 23.29 1.58 -1.29
CA ALA A 169 22.68 0.90 -0.16
C ALA A 169 21.39 1.58 0.35
N ALA A 170 21.13 2.85 -0.03
CA ALA A 170 19.96 3.61 0.40
C ALA A 170 18.65 2.91 0.00
N ARG A 171 18.64 2.21 -1.14
CA ARG A 171 17.51 1.40 -1.62
C ARG A 171 17.05 0.34 -0.62
N TYR A 172 17.96 -0.18 0.21
CA TYR A 172 17.66 -1.22 1.21
C TYR A 172 17.41 -0.62 2.60
N VAL A 173 18.12 0.47 2.93
CA VAL A 173 17.96 1.15 4.21
C VAL A 173 16.61 1.88 4.27
N LEU A 174 16.13 2.44 3.16
CA LEU A 174 14.87 3.17 3.11
C LEU A 174 13.66 2.31 3.51
N PRO A 175 13.40 1.12 2.92
CA PRO A 175 12.34 0.21 3.39
C PRO A 175 12.40 -0.09 4.88
N LEU A 176 13.61 -0.28 5.41
CA LEU A 176 13.85 -0.56 6.82
C LEU A 176 13.49 0.65 7.70
N ALA A 177 14.02 1.83 7.37
CA ALA A 177 13.78 3.05 8.10
C ALA A 177 12.31 3.48 8.03
N ALA A 178 11.72 3.45 6.85
CA ALA A 178 10.32 3.82 6.62
C ALA A 178 9.36 2.83 7.31
N GLY A 179 9.56 1.52 7.13
CA GLY A 179 8.70 0.50 7.74
C GLY A 179 8.79 0.50 9.27
N TYR A 180 10.01 0.46 9.82
CA TYR A 180 10.20 0.49 11.27
C TYR A 180 9.71 1.81 11.87
N GLY A 181 9.99 2.93 11.20
CA GLY A 181 9.54 4.26 11.59
C GLY A 181 8.02 4.37 11.61
N ALA A 182 7.33 3.89 10.57
CA ALA A 182 5.87 3.90 10.50
C ALA A 182 5.23 3.06 11.62
N VAL A 183 5.72 1.83 11.86
CA VAL A 183 5.19 0.98 12.95
C VAL A 183 5.49 1.59 14.33
N THR A 184 6.68 2.16 14.51
CA THR A 184 7.04 2.87 15.75
C THR A 184 6.14 4.08 15.96
N TRP A 185 5.91 4.89 14.93
CA TRP A 185 5.02 6.03 15.00
C TRP A 185 3.60 5.62 15.38
N ALA A 186 3.07 4.56 14.76
CA ALA A 186 1.76 4.01 15.10
C ALA A 186 1.69 3.49 16.55
N HIS A 187 2.74 2.83 17.03
CA HIS A 187 2.80 2.29 18.40
C HIS A 187 2.83 3.39 19.47
N HIS A 188 3.46 4.52 19.17
CA HIS A 188 3.58 5.67 20.07
C HIS A 188 2.58 6.79 19.75
N TRP A 189 1.57 6.51 18.92
CA TRP A 189 0.56 7.48 18.54
C TRP A 189 -0.14 8.03 19.80
N PRO A 190 -0.29 9.37 19.95
CA PRO A 190 -0.84 9.95 21.17
C PRO A 190 -2.25 9.42 21.45
N ARG A 191 -2.46 8.81 22.61
CA ARG A 191 -3.76 8.22 23.00
C ARG A 191 -4.93 9.23 22.97
N ARG A 192 -4.63 10.52 23.18
CA ARG A 192 -5.60 11.64 23.07
C ARG A 192 -6.15 11.83 21.66
N LEU A 193 -5.45 11.33 20.64
CA LEU A 193 -5.87 11.29 19.24
C LEU A 193 -6.41 9.89 18.87
N GLY A 194 -6.59 9.00 19.85
CA GLY A 194 -7.26 7.72 19.65
C GLY A 194 -8.76 7.91 19.48
N GLY A 195 -9.39 7.13 18.59
CA GLY A 195 -10.81 7.26 18.24
C GLY A 195 -11.09 8.09 16.99
N TYR A 196 -10.07 8.72 16.40
CA TYR A 196 -10.16 9.33 15.06
C TYR A 196 -9.82 8.32 13.96
N ASP A 197 -10.17 7.05 14.14
CA ASP A 197 -9.79 5.98 13.21
C ASP A 197 -10.39 6.22 11.81
N GLU A 198 -11.57 6.87 11.74
CA GLU A 198 -12.20 7.29 10.48
C GLU A 198 -11.35 8.25 9.65
N TRP A 199 -10.44 9.00 10.27
CA TRP A 199 -9.51 9.90 9.59
C TRP A 199 -8.32 9.16 9.00
N VAL A 200 -8.02 7.97 9.51
CA VAL A 200 -6.89 7.12 9.07
C VAL A 200 -7.34 6.15 7.98
N TYR A 201 -8.61 5.76 7.96
CA TYR A 201 -9.11 4.78 6.99
C TYR A 201 -9.05 5.26 5.52
N GLY A 202 -9.00 6.57 5.27
CA GLY A 202 -8.79 7.13 3.93
C GLY A 202 -7.35 7.02 3.39
N SER A 203 -6.41 6.44 4.15
CA SER A 203 -4.98 6.41 3.81
C SER A 203 -4.65 5.67 2.52
N TYR A 204 -5.34 4.57 2.22
CA TYR A 204 -5.20 3.89 0.92
C TYR A 204 -5.70 4.76 -0.23
N GLY A 205 -6.82 5.46 -0.01
CA GLY A 205 -7.34 6.43 -0.97
C GLY A 205 -6.36 7.57 -1.25
N LEU A 206 -5.69 8.10 -0.21
CA LEU A 206 -4.65 9.12 -0.36
C LEU A 206 -3.55 8.69 -1.34
N TYR A 207 -3.12 7.42 -1.26
CA TYR A 207 -2.15 6.83 -2.18
C TYR A 207 -2.65 6.80 -3.64
N ILE A 208 -3.87 6.31 -3.86
CA ILE A 208 -4.46 6.15 -5.20
C ILE A 208 -4.80 7.50 -5.86
N TRP A 209 -5.22 8.49 -5.07
CA TRP A 209 -5.63 9.82 -5.53
C TRP A 209 -4.47 10.81 -5.69
N GLY A 210 -3.33 10.55 -5.06
CA GLY A 210 -2.15 11.41 -5.08
C GLY A 210 -1.80 11.92 -6.48
N MET A 211 -1.50 11.01 -7.41
CA MET A 211 -1.05 11.40 -8.74
C MET A 211 -2.15 12.05 -9.61
N PRO A 212 -3.37 11.51 -9.71
CA PRO A 212 -4.43 12.18 -10.48
C PRO A 212 -4.68 13.63 -10.06
N LEU A 213 -4.67 13.91 -8.74
CA LEU A 213 -4.88 15.28 -8.26
C LEU A 213 -3.63 16.15 -8.44
N GLN A 214 -2.42 15.60 -8.30
CA GLN A 214 -1.21 16.32 -8.69
C GLN A 214 -1.23 16.72 -10.17
N GLN A 215 -1.64 15.81 -11.06
CA GLN A 215 -1.76 16.07 -12.50
C GLN A 215 -2.79 17.18 -12.79
N LEU A 216 -3.92 17.20 -12.07
CA LEU A 216 -4.91 18.28 -12.19
C LEU A 216 -4.38 19.64 -11.71
N VAL A 217 -3.66 19.66 -10.58
CA VAL A 217 -3.08 20.90 -10.04
C VAL A 217 -1.99 21.45 -10.96
N VAL A 218 -1.18 20.57 -11.55
CA VAL A 218 -0.18 20.95 -12.56
C VAL A 218 -0.82 21.45 -13.85
N LEU A 219 -1.92 20.81 -14.29
CA LEU A 219 -2.70 21.26 -15.44
C LEU A 219 -3.28 22.66 -15.21
N ALA A 220 -3.70 22.98 -13.99
CA ALA A 220 -4.14 24.32 -13.59
C ALA A 220 -3.02 25.37 -13.55
N GLY A 221 -1.78 25.00 -13.91
CA GLY A 221 -0.65 25.92 -14.07
C GLY A 221 0.31 25.96 -12.89
N VAL A 222 0.09 25.18 -11.81
CA VAL A 222 1.00 25.15 -10.67
C VAL A 222 2.28 24.39 -11.05
N ARG A 223 3.42 25.09 -11.02
CA ARG A 223 4.74 24.51 -11.31
C ARG A 223 5.67 24.44 -10.10
N ASP A 224 5.41 25.27 -9.07
CA ASP A 224 6.18 25.24 -7.84
C ASP A 224 5.92 23.92 -7.06
N PRO A 225 6.94 23.12 -6.73
CA PRO A 225 6.76 21.83 -6.08
C PRO A 225 6.16 21.92 -4.67
N TRP A 226 6.46 22.99 -3.93
CA TRP A 226 5.96 23.17 -2.56
C TRP A 226 4.49 23.53 -2.56
N LEU A 227 4.08 24.44 -3.44
CA LEU A 227 2.68 24.78 -3.68
C LEU A 227 1.89 23.58 -4.21
N LEU A 228 2.47 22.83 -5.15
CA LEU A 228 1.89 21.58 -5.64
C LEU A 228 1.62 20.62 -4.48
N MET A 229 2.60 20.41 -3.59
CA MET A 229 2.43 19.52 -2.44
C MET A 229 1.41 20.06 -1.43
N ALA A 230 1.44 21.36 -1.14
CA ALA A 230 0.51 22.02 -0.24
C ALA A 230 -0.95 21.94 -0.71
N LEU A 231 -1.18 21.92 -2.03
CA LEU A 231 -2.51 21.74 -2.61
C LEU A 231 -2.88 20.25 -2.76
N ALA A 232 -1.98 19.45 -3.33
CA ALA A 232 -2.28 18.07 -3.70
C ALA A 232 -2.47 17.16 -2.48
N VAL A 233 -1.72 17.35 -1.38
CA VAL A 233 -1.85 16.49 -0.19
C VAL A 233 -3.25 16.63 0.46
N PRO A 234 -3.74 17.84 0.78
CA PRO A 234 -5.11 18.00 1.30
C PRO A 234 -6.18 17.50 0.33
N LEU A 235 -6.05 17.82 -0.97
CA LEU A 235 -7.01 17.37 -1.98
C LEU A 235 -7.07 15.84 -2.07
N SER A 236 -5.90 15.18 -2.06
CA SER A 236 -5.79 13.72 -2.13
C SER A 236 -6.30 13.06 -0.87
N TYR A 237 -6.09 13.68 0.28
CA TYR A 237 -6.65 13.22 1.54
C TYR A 237 -8.19 13.28 1.54
N VAL A 238 -8.77 14.41 1.10
CA VAL A 238 -10.22 14.58 0.99
C VAL A 238 -10.80 13.57 0.00
N ALA A 239 -10.22 13.42 -1.19
CA ALA A 239 -10.66 12.44 -2.17
C ALA A 239 -10.53 11.00 -1.64
N GLY A 240 -9.46 10.70 -0.92
CA GLY A 240 -9.26 9.40 -0.26
C GLY A 240 -10.31 9.12 0.81
N LEU A 241 -10.65 10.11 1.63
CA LEU A 241 -11.70 10.00 2.65
C LEU A 241 -13.08 9.80 2.02
N LEU A 242 -13.41 10.55 0.96
CA LEU A 242 -14.65 10.37 0.21
C LEU A 242 -14.71 8.97 -0.43
N SER A 243 -13.62 8.52 -1.04
CA SER A 243 -13.50 7.17 -1.60
C SER A 243 -13.73 6.09 -0.55
N TRP A 244 -13.15 6.26 0.65
CA TRP A 244 -13.37 5.34 1.75
C TRP A 244 -14.85 5.29 2.16
N ARG A 245 -15.48 6.45 2.37
CA ARG A 245 -16.89 6.53 2.83
C ARG A 245 -17.88 6.00 1.79
N LEU A 246 -17.64 6.28 0.51
CA LEU A 246 -18.59 6.01 -0.57
C LEU A 246 -18.38 4.66 -1.23
N VAL A 247 -17.16 4.12 -1.23
CA VAL A 247 -16.81 2.88 -1.94
C VAL A 247 -16.35 1.81 -0.96
N GLU A 248 -15.31 2.09 -0.18
CA GLU A 248 -14.65 1.05 0.61
C GLU A 248 -15.51 0.57 1.78
N LYS A 249 -16.00 1.48 2.64
CA LYS A 249 -16.82 1.16 3.81
C LYS A 249 -18.09 0.39 3.42
N PRO A 250 -18.87 0.79 2.39
CA PRO A 250 -20.01 -0.01 1.91
C PRO A 250 -19.60 -1.39 1.39
N THR A 251 -18.51 -1.47 0.62
CA THR A 251 -18.04 -2.75 0.05
C THR A 251 -17.61 -3.72 1.16
N GLN A 252 -16.96 -3.23 2.22
CA GLN A 252 -16.58 -4.05 3.37
C GLN A 252 -17.80 -4.62 4.11
N GLN A 253 -18.94 -3.91 4.14
CA GLN A 253 -20.16 -4.43 4.76
C GLN A 253 -20.74 -5.65 4.02
N LEU A 254 -20.42 -5.83 2.74
CA LEU A 254 -20.82 -7.01 1.96
C LEU A 254 -20.15 -8.29 2.46
N ARG A 255 -19.08 -8.21 3.27
CA ARG A 255 -18.46 -9.38 3.91
C ARG A 255 -19.44 -10.21 4.73
N ARG A 256 -20.56 -9.63 5.19
CA ARG A 256 -21.64 -10.36 5.87
C ARG A 256 -22.23 -11.50 5.06
N TYR A 257 -22.10 -11.47 3.73
CA TYR A 257 -22.56 -12.54 2.84
C TYR A 257 -21.54 -13.68 2.67
N LEU A 258 -20.29 -13.48 3.09
CA LEU A 258 -19.27 -14.53 3.10
C LEU A 258 -19.50 -15.41 4.34
N ARG A 259 -19.88 -16.67 4.14
CA ARG A 259 -20.02 -17.63 5.24
C ARG A 259 -18.62 -17.91 5.82
N PRO A 260 -18.41 -17.77 7.14
CA PRO A 260 -17.17 -18.21 7.76
C PRO A 260 -16.99 -19.73 7.56
N PRO A 261 -15.76 -20.23 7.38
CA PRO A 261 -15.52 -21.66 7.34
C PRO A 261 -16.07 -22.33 8.61
N ALA A 262 -16.81 -23.43 8.44
CA ALA A 262 -17.29 -24.24 9.55
C ALA A 262 -16.10 -24.91 10.23
N GLY A 263 -15.49 -24.26 11.23
CA GLY A 263 -14.29 -24.82 11.87
C GLY A 263 -13.72 -24.06 13.06
N SER A 264 -13.96 -22.76 13.22
CA SER A 264 -13.47 -22.02 14.39
C SER A 264 -14.47 -22.06 15.55
N ARG A 265 -14.81 -23.27 16.03
CA ARG A 265 -15.29 -23.40 17.41
C ARG A 265 -14.07 -23.13 18.31
N PRO A 266 -14.09 -22.14 19.19
CA PRO A 266 -13.05 -22.04 20.22
C PRO A 266 -13.02 -23.37 20.96
N PRO A 267 -11.83 -23.94 21.27
CA PRO A 267 -11.78 -25.09 22.17
C PRO A 267 -12.54 -24.72 23.43
N ALA A 268 -13.48 -25.57 23.84
CA ALA A 268 -14.18 -25.41 25.11
C ALA A 268 -13.11 -25.25 26.19
N GLY A 269 -13.00 -24.05 26.76
CA GLY A 269 -12.02 -23.77 27.79
C GLY A 269 -12.24 -24.74 28.95
N PRO A 270 -11.16 -25.23 29.61
CA PRO A 270 -11.30 -26.05 30.79
C PRO A 270 -12.11 -25.29 31.84
N SER A 271 -13.09 -25.98 32.41
CA SER A 271 -13.90 -25.53 33.53
C SER A 271 -13.01 -24.95 34.62
N THR A 272 -13.28 -23.70 34.97
CA THR A 272 -12.54 -22.95 36.00
C THR A 272 -12.70 -23.63 37.37
N VAL A 273 -11.66 -24.31 37.83
CA VAL A 273 -11.40 -24.49 39.26
C VAL A 273 -10.50 -23.33 39.68
N GLY A 274 -10.99 -22.51 40.61
CA GLY A 274 -10.43 -21.20 40.90
C GLY A 274 -9.06 -21.23 41.56
N VAL A 275 -8.14 -20.41 41.05
CA VAL A 275 -7.00 -19.85 41.80
C VAL A 275 -6.66 -18.46 41.23
N GLY A 276 -6.61 -17.46 42.11
CA GLY A 276 -5.81 -16.22 42.06
C GLY A 276 -5.72 -15.41 40.76
N ARG A 277 -6.38 -14.24 40.72
CA ARG A 277 -6.22 -13.22 39.67
C ARG A 277 -4.82 -12.56 39.73
N ILE A 278 -4.04 -12.71 38.66
CA ILE A 278 -2.97 -11.76 38.29
C ILE A 278 -3.52 -10.91 37.13
N PRO A 279 -3.45 -9.56 37.18
CA PRO A 279 -4.03 -8.73 36.13
C PRO A 279 -3.12 -8.72 34.90
N GLN A 280 -3.43 -9.57 33.91
CA GLN A 280 -2.90 -9.39 32.55
C GLN A 280 -3.64 -8.23 31.88
N GLN A 281 -2.91 -7.16 31.56
CA GLN A 281 -3.35 -6.12 30.64
C GLN A 281 -3.55 -6.73 29.25
N ARG A 282 -4.79 -7.11 28.94
CA ARG A 282 -5.21 -7.41 27.56
C ARG A 282 -5.34 -6.11 26.80
N PHE A 283 -4.44 -5.88 25.84
CA PHE A 283 -4.71 -4.98 24.72
C PHE A 283 -5.88 -5.57 23.92
N ARG A 284 -7.11 -5.09 24.18
CA ARG A 284 -8.24 -5.29 23.28
C ARG A 284 -8.02 -4.43 22.05
N PHE A 285 -7.72 -5.07 20.92
CA PHE A 285 -8.01 -4.48 19.62
C PHE A 285 -9.54 -4.38 19.51
N SER A 286 -10.07 -3.15 19.58
CA SER A 286 -11.49 -2.88 19.42
C SER A 286 -11.86 -2.97 17.94
N GLY A 287 -12.05 -4.20 17.46
CA GLY A 287 -12.62 -4.51 16.14
C GLY A 287 -13.88 -5.36 16.24
N ASP A 288 -14.49 -5.47 17.42
CA ASP A 288 -15.74 -6.19 17.62
C ASP A 288 -16.92 -5.26 17.28
N LEU A 289 -17.34 -5.25 16.01
CA LEU A 289 -18.62 -4.69 15.55
C LEU A 289 -19.78 -5.65 15.86
N ARG A 290 -19.81 -6.17 17.09
CA ARG A 290 -20.92 -6.97 17.63
C ARG A 290 -21.43 -6.33 18.90
N ASP A 291 -22.17 -5.24 18.74
CA ASP A 291 -23.36 -4.98 19.55
C ASP A 291 -24.06 -3.73 19.01
N ASN A 292 -25.14 -3.95 18.28
CA ASN A 292 -26.28 -3.04 18.20
C ASN A 292 -27.51 -3.93 18.04
N GLY A 293 -27.83 -4.61 19.15
CA GLY A 293 -29.10 -5.30 19.33
C GLY A 293 -30.20 -4.28 19.53
N VAL A 294 -31.18 -4.35 18.64
CA VAL A 294 -32.52 -3.76 18.70
C VAL A 294 -33.11 -3.86 20.12
N ARG A 295 -33.47 -2.71 20.68
CA ARG A 295 -34.67 -2.50 21.50
C ARG A 295 -35.23 -1.12 21.19
#